data_AF-A0A2J5P8A4-F1
#
_entry.id   AF-A0A2J5P8A4-F1
#
_cell.length_a   1.000
_cell.length_b   1.000
_cell.length_c   1.000
_cell.angle_alpha   90.00
_cell.angle_beta   90.00
_cell.angle_gamma   90.00
#
_symmetry.space_group_name_H-M   'P 1'
#
loop_
_entity.id
_entity.type
_entity.pdbx_description
1 polymer ?
#
loop_
_entity_poly.entity_id
_entity_poly.type
_entity_poly.pdbx_seq_one_letter_code
_entity_poly.pdbx_strand_id
1 'polypeptide(L)'
;GDLFGEGHVDGLRAIYAPTTPIDPKHPGFGPKTNQLLVTNTSDDGRDTFLRRFALNSFGSKNFGAHGSYCGLAYRAGSGALMGDLDKNPHVKPDWDNVEFALFMGTSPAQSGNPFKRQARQLASARLRNDFQYVVVAPALPLTTVMADDRGHWLPVIPGSDSALAMAMIRWIIENRRYTADYLALPGAQAMRQAAEKSWTNATHLVITDDQVGLAGQHLTLAHLNAEGASEPVVVNESGDVVAASGCPRGALFVTRQLTLPDGLSVTVKSGFQLLKESAEKLTLAQYSQQCGVAEDKIAALADAFTRHGRKAAVITHGGMMAGNGFYSAWAVMLLNALIGNLSLEGGVFVGGGKFNGATDGPRYNLGSFAGKVKPKGLSIARSKTAYESSEEYRSKAAAGVSPYPARAPWYPFVAGQLTELLTS
;
A
#
# COMPACT_ATOMS: atom_id res chain seq x y z
N GLY A 1 -37.56 -4.66 20.38
CA GLY A 1 -38.03 -6.07 20.44
C GLY A 1 -37.02 -6.89 21.19
N ASP A 2 -37.40 -8.03 21.73
CA ASP A 2 -36.47 -8.91 22.45
C ASP A 2 -36.22 -10.16 21.60
N LEU A 3 -35.21 -10.09 20.73
CA LEU A 3 -34.98 -11.09 19.69
C LEU A 3 -34.35 -12.39 20.22
N PHE A 4 -33.79 -12.38 21.43
CA PHE A 4 -33.07 -13.52 22.01
C PHE A 4 -33.22 -13.67 23.54
N GLY A 5 -34.15 -12.95 24.19
CA GLY A 5 -34.27 -12.92 25.65
C GLY A 5 -33.21 -12.05 26.34
N GLU A 6 -32.51 -11.20 25.59
CA GLU A 6 -31.42 -10.33 26.05
C GLU A 6 -31.91 -8.93 26.42
N GLY A 7 -33.22 -8.67 26.31
CA GLY A 7 -33.85 -7.40 26.62
C GLY A 7 -34.27 -6.61 25.38
N HIS A 8 -34.75 -5.38 25.61
CA HIS A 8 -35.29 -4.56 24.53
C HIS A 8 -34.19 -4.04 23.59
N VAL A 9 -34.28 -4.42 22.31
CA VAL A 9 -33.47 -3.88 21.22
C VAL A 9 -34.31 -2.95 20.35
N ASP A 10 -33.87 -1.70 20.20
CA ASP A 10 -34.54 -0.73 19.34
C ASP A 10 -34.56 -1.18 17.87
N GLY A 11 -35.70 -1.00 17.20
CA GLY A 11 -35.79 -1.20 15.75
C GLY A 11 -35.21 -0.02 14.96
N LEU A 12 -34.89 -0.23 13.68
CA LEU A 12 -34.30 0.79 12.80
C LEU A 12 -35.06 2.14 12.79
N ARG A 13 -36.39 2.12 12.94
CA ARG A 13 -37.21 3.33 13.01
C ARG A 13 -36.92 4.17 14.26
N ALA A 14 -36.70 3.53 15.40
CA ALA A 14 -36.43 4.22 16.67
C ALA A 14 -35.09 4.97 16.65
N ILE A 15 -34.11 4.44 15.91
CA ILE A 15 -32.78 5.04 15.77
C ILE A 15 -32.61 5.88 14.49
N TYR A 16 -33.68 6.09 13.71
CA TYR A 16 -33.64 6.94 12.51
C TYR A 16 -33.97 8.40 12.85
N ALA A 17 -32.93 9.19 13.07
CA ALA A 17 -33.06 10.64 13.27
C ALA A 17 -31.89 11.40 12.59
N PRO A 18 -31.97 11.64 11.27
CA PRO A 18 -30.85 12.14 10.45
C PRO A 18 -30.49 13.63 10.71
N THR A 19 -31.32 14.35 11.46
CA THR A 19 -31.12 15.76 11.84
C THR A 19 -30.80 15.96 13.31
N THR A 20 -30.94 14.92 14.14
CA THR A 20 -30.69 15.00 15.57
C THR A 20 -29.26 14.56 15.86
N PRO A 21 -28.40 15.39 16.48
CA PRO A 21 -27.05 14.99 16.83
C PRO A 21 -27.08 13.81 17.82
N ILE A 22 -26.10 12.91 17.71
CA ILE A 22 -25.92 11.81 18.67
C ILE A 22 -25.59 12.35 20.06
N ASP A 23 -24.74 13.39 20.10
CA ASP A 23 -24.37 14.14 21.29
C ASP A 23 -24.47 15.65 20.99
N PRO A 24 -25.40 16.39 21.63
CA PRO A 24 -25.50 17.84 21.47
C PRO A 24 -24.24 18.61 21.85
N LYS A 25 -23.39 18.07 22.75
CA LYS A 25 -22.11 18.69 23.15
C LYS A 25 -21.01 18.46 22.13
N HIS A 26 -21.11 17.39 21.35
CA HIS A 26 -20.13 16.98 20.34
C HIS A 26 -20.81 16.76 18.97
N PRO A 27 -21.35 17.82 18.35
CA PRO A 27 -22.08 17.71 17.09
C PRO A 27 -21.22 17.18 15.93
N GLY A 28 -19.89 17.24 16.05
CA GLY A 28 -18.94 16.65 15.11
C GLY A 28 -19.07 15.13 14.94
N PHE A 29 -19.63 14.41 15.90
CA PHE A 29 -19.93 12.97 15.78
C PHE A 29 -21.06 12.67 14.79
N GLY A 30 -21.87 13.67 14.46
CA GLY A 30 -22.95 13.56 13.49
C GLY A 30 -24.29 13.11 14.09
N PRO A 31 -25.26 12.74 13.24
CA PRO A 31 -26.62 12.44 13.66
C PRO A 31 -26.75 11.09 14.38
N LYS A 32 -27.87 10.88 15.10
CA LYS A 32 -28.23 9.60 15.73
C LYS A 32 -28.25 8.42 14.76
N THR A 33 -28.44 8.67 13.45
CA THR A 33 -28.33 7.60 12.44
C THR A 33 -26.95 6.95 12.39
N ASN A 34 -25.90 7.60 12.91
CA ASN A 34 -24.58 6.99 13.07
C ASN A 34 -24.54 5.89 14.16
N GLN A 35 -25.58 5.73 15.00
CA GLN A 35 -25.69 4.59 15.93
C GLN A 35 -25.87 3.25 15.20
N LEU A 36 -26.30 3.28 13.92
CA LEU A 36 -26.38 2.08 13.11
C LEU A 36 -25.00 1.75 12.49
N LEU A 37 -24.41 0.65 12.92
CA LEU A 37 -23.31 -0.02 12.21
C LEU A 37 -23.90 -1.02 11.20
N VAL A 38 -23.49 -0.93 9.94
CA VAL A 38 -23.80 -1.94 8.93
C VAL A 38 -22.51 -2.58 8.46
N THR A 39 -22.48 -3.91 8.36
CA THR A 39 -21.32 -4.63 7.87
C THR A 39 -21.67 -5.67 6.81
N ASN A 40 -20.72 -5.91 5.90
CA ASN A 40 -20.72 -7.06 5.01
C ASN A 40 -19.40 -7.82 5.07
N THR A 41 -19.50 -9.15 4.99
CA THR A 41 -18.34 -10.04 5.05
C THR A 41 -18.01 -10.71 3.72
N SER A 42 -18.89 -10.55 2.71
CA SER A 42 -18.80 -11.25 1.42
C SER A 42 -18.66 -10.29 0.25
N ASP A 43 -17.75 -10.60 -0.67
CA ASP A 43 -17.62 -9.93 -1.98
C ASP A 43 -18.50 -10.65 -3.02
N ASP A 44 -19.81 -10.66 -2.76
CA ASP A 44 -20.83 -11.39 -3.54
C ASP A 44 -21.66 -10.48 -4.47
N GLY A 45 -21.25 -9.21 -4.59
CA GLY A 45 -21.92 -8.19 -5.39
C GLY A 45 -23.02 -7.40 -4.66
N ARG A 46 -23.35 -7.73 -3.40
CA ARG A 46 -24.38 -7.00 -2.63
C ARG A 46 -23.87 -5.75 -1.92
N ASP A 47 -22.54 -5.55 -1.86
CA ASP A 47 -21.90 -4.39 -1.23
C ASP A 47 -22.53 -3.06 -1.67
N THR A 48 -22.77 -2.88 -2.98
CA THR A 48 -23.36 -1.63 -3.48
C THR A 48 -24.78 -1.40 -2.96
N PHE A 49 -25.59 -2.45 -2.83
CA PHE A 49 -26.94 -2.33 -2.30
C PHE A 49 -26.93 -2.02 -0.79
N LEU A 50 -26.08 -2.69 -0.03
CA LEU A 50 -25.93 -2.45 1.41
C LEU A 50 -25.37 -1.05 1.70
N ARG A 51 -24.40 -0.57 0.92
CA ARG A 51 -23.90 0.81 1.00
C ARG A 51 -24.98 1.81 0.67
N ARG A 52 -25.78 1.57 -0.37
CA ARG A 52 -26.91 2.43 -0.72
C ARG A 52 -27.88 2.55 0.46
N PHE A 53 -28.25 1.44 1.10
CA PHE A 53 -29.08 1.46 2.30
C PHE A 53 -28.41 2.22 3.45
N ALA A 54 -27.23 1.80 3.89
CA ALA A 54 -26.57 2.33 5.09
C ALA A 54 -26.20 3.81 4.95
N LEU A 55 -25.51 4.15 3.86
CA LEU A 55 -24.95 5.49 3.65
C LEU A 55 -26.00 6.45 3.09
N ASN A 56 -26.80 6.00 2.13
CA ASN A 56 -27.59 6.92 1.30
C ASN A 56 -29.09 6.93 1.62
N SER A 57 -29.63 5.88 2.23
CA SER A 57 -31.03 5.85 2.67
C SER A 57 -31.15 6.13 4.17
N PHE A 58 -30.36 5.42 4.98
CA PHE A 58 -30.37 5.58 6.43
C PHE A 58 -29.50 6.75 6.91
N GLY A 59 -28.39 7.03 6.22
CA GLY A 59 -27.51 8.18 6.52
C GLY A 59 -26.43 7.91 7.57
N SER A 60 -26.14 6.65 7.87
CA SER A 60 -25.02 6.29 8.75
C SER A 60 -23.69 6.41 8.01
N LYS A 61 -22.65 6.91 8.69
CA LYS A 61 -21.25 6.81 8.22
C LYS A 61 -20.59 5.48 8.55
N ASN A 62 -21.19 4.67 9.42
CA ASN A 62 -20.58 3.50 10.00
C ASN A 62 -20.92 2.26 9.15
N PHE A 63 -20.20 2.14 8.04
CA PHE A 63 -20.24 0.96 7.18
C PHE A 63 -18.87 0.28 7.16
N GLY A 64 -18.81 -0.98 7.55
CA GLY A 64 -17.58 -1.78 7.56
C GLY A 64 -17.63 -2.97 6.62
N ALA A 65 -16.57 -3.19 5.85
CA ALA A 65 -16.45 -4.32 4.95
C ALA A 65 -15.27 -5.21 5.34
N HIS A 66 -15.25 -6.45 4.85
CA HIS A 66 -14.16 -7.39 5.12
C HIS A 66 -12.75 -6.93 4.67
N GLY A 67 -12.68 -5.89 3.83
CA GLY A 67 -11.43 -5.40 3.24
C GLY A 67 -10.36 -5.00 4.27
N SER A 68 -10.77 -4.53 5.46
CA SER A 68 -9.84 -4.07 6.50
C SER A 68 -8.92 -5.16 7.05
N TYR A 69 -9.42 -6.38 7.21
CA TYR A 69 -8.62 -7.52 7.70
C TYR A 69 -8.19 -8.49 6.59
N CYS A 70 -8.76 -8.39 5.39
CA CYS A 70 -8.47 -9.31 4.29
C CYS A 70 -7.34 -8.83 3.35
N GLY A 71 -7.14 -7.51 3.21
CA GLY A 71 -6.17 -6.98 2.24
C GLY A 71 -5.69 -5.55 2.48
N LEU A 72 -6.03 -4.93 3.60
CA LEU A 72 -5.69 -3.53 3.83
C LEU A 72 -4.19 -3.30 3.97
N ALA A 73 -3.47 -4.16 4.68
CA ALA A 73 -2.02 -3.99 4.85
C ALA A 73 -1.28 -4.06 3.52
N TYR A 74 -1.69 -4.98 2.63
CA TYR A 74 -1.23 -5.04 1.24
C TYR A 74 -1.50 -3.73 0.51
N ARG A 75 -2.76 -3.25 0.54
CA ARG A 75 -3.17 -2.01 -0.14
C ARG A 75 -2.41 -0.80 0.38
N ALA A 76 -2.22 -0.68 1.69
CA ALA A 76 -1.51 0.43 2.31
C ALA A 76 -0.02 0.42 1.95
N GLY A 77 0.67 -0.73 2.06
CA GLY A 77 2.08 -0.83 1.67
C GLY A 77 2.30 -0.63 0.17
N SER A 78 1.42 -1.19 -0.66
CA SER A 78 1.43 -0.99 -2.12
C SER A 78 1.13 0.46 -2.51
N GLY A 79 0.19 1.11 -1.81
CA GLY A 79 -0.11 2.53 -2.01
C GLY A 79 1.04 3.44 -1.61
N ALA A 80 1.73 3.12 -0.51
CA ALA A 80 2.93 3.83 -0.09
C ALA A 80 4.04 3.74 -1.15
N LEU A 81 4.29 2.55 -1.70
CA LEU A 81 5.28 2.38 -2.77
C LEU A 81 4.92 3.18 -4.03
N MET A 82 3.65 3.16 -4.43
CA MET A 82 3.18 3.87 -5.62
C MET A 82 2.97 5.37 -5.43
N GLY A 83 3.18 5.90 -4.22
CA GLY A 83 2.93 7.31 -3.92
C GLY A 83 1.44 7.71 -3.95
N ASP A 84 0.52 6.77 -3.68
CA ASP A 84 -0.93 6.99 -3.68
C ASP A 84 -1.59 6.30 -2.47
N LEU A 85 -1.37 6.87 -1.29
CA LEU A 85 -2.02 6.45 -0.03
C LEU A 85 -3.52 6.77 0.00
N ASP A 86 -4.00 7.61 -0.92
CA ASP A 86 -5.41 7.97 -1.03
C ASP A 86 -6.21 6.81 -1.60
N LYS A 87 -5.81 6.34 -2.79
CA LYS A 87 -6.48 5.22 -3.49
C LYS A 87 -5.98 3.86 -3.01
N ASN A 88 -4.80 3.80 -2.40
CA ASN A 88 -4.13 2.55 -2.01
C ASN A 88 -4.15 1.52 -3.15
N PRO A 89 -3.61 1.88 -4.33
CA PRO A 89 -3.61 1.01 -5.49
C PRO A 89 -2.83 -0.26 -5.21
N HIS A 90 -3.12 -1.27 -6.01
CA HIS A 90 -2.40 -2.53 -6.00
C HIS A 90 -2.34 -3.09 -7.40
N VAL A 91 -1.37 -3.98 -7.63
CA VAL A 91 -1.03 -4.43 -8.98
C VAL A 91 -1.46 -5.88 -9.25
N LYS A 92 -1.53 -6.22 -10.54
CA LYS A 92 -1.71 -7.58 -11.06
C LYS A 92 -0.64 -7.85 -12.11
N PRO A 93 -0.19 -9.11 -12.25
CA PRO A 93 0.77 -9.43 -13.29
C PRO A 93 0.05 -9.46 -14.64
N ASP A 94 0.76 -9.10 -15.69
CA ASP A 94 0.36 -9.36 -17.07
C ASP A 94 0.45 -10.84 -17.39
N TRP A 95 -0.55 -11.59 -16.94
CA TRP A 95 -0.64 -13.04 -17.09
C TRP A 95 -0.39 -13.55 -18.52
N ASP A 96 -0.72 -12.74 -19.52
CA ASP A 96 -0.61 -13.13 -20.92
C ASP A 96 0.86 -13.13 -21.38
N ASN A 97 1.71 -12.28 -20.79
CA ASN A 97 3.10 -12.08 -21.25
C ASN A 97 4.17 -12.25 -20.15
N VAL A 98 3.81 -12.40 -18.88
CA VAL A 98 4.76 -12.58 -17.76
C VAL A 98 5.52 -13.88 -17.94
N GLU A 99 6.84 -13.86 -17.75
CA GLU A 99 7.70 -15.04 -17.85
C GLU A 99 8.03 -15.62 -16.47
N PHE A 100 8.08 -14.78 -15.44
CA PHE A 100 8.26 -15.24 -14.05
C PHE A 100 7.33 -14.53 -13.06
N ALA A 101 6.52 -15.27 -12.32
CA ALA A 101 5.66 -14.70 -11.28
C ALA A 101 6.05 -15.20 -9.87
N LEU A 102 6.37 -14.28 -8.97
CA LEU A 102 6.60 -14.55 -7.56
C LEU A 102 5.35 -14.18 -6.76
N PHE A 103 4.73 -15.15 -6.11
CA PHE A 103 3.60 -14.95 -5.24
C PHE A 103 4.02 -15.05 -3.77
N MET A 104 4.13 -13.90 -3.09
CA MET A 104 4.53 -13.81 -1.68
C MET A 104 3.29 -13.78 -0.78
N GLY A 105 3.08 -14.81 0.04
CA GLY A 105 1.93 -14.85 0.96
C GLY A 105 0.57 -14.85 0.24
N THR A 106 0.52 -15.26 -1.03
CA THR A 106 -0.72 -15.42 -1.78
C THR A 106 -0.52 -16.58 -2.74
N SER A 107 -1.58 -17.34 -2.99
CA SER A 107 -1.52 -18.46 -3.95
C SER A 107 -2.51 -18.18 -5.07
N PRO A 108 -2.06 -18.06 -6.34
CA PRO A 108 -2.97 -17.92 -7.45
C PRO A 108 -3.83 -19.20 -7.53
N ALA A 109 -5.11 -19.04 -7.88
CA ALA A 109 -6.14 -20.09 -7.79
C ALA A 109 -6.68 -20.47 -6.40
N GLN A 110 -6.16 -19.90 -5.31
CA GLN A 110 -6.74 -20.08 -3.96
C GLN A 110 -7.12 -18.75 -3.31
N SER A 111 -6.29 -17.73 -3.50
CA SER A 111 -6.47 -16.42 -2.90
C SER A 111 -6.28 -15.32 -3.93
N GLY A 112 -6.45 -14.07 -3.46
CA GLY A 112 -6.28 -12.87 -4.25
C GLY A 112 -7.58 -12.32 -4.81
N ASN A 113 -7.51 -11.10 -5.31
CA ASN A 113 -8.67 -10.35 -5.78
C ASN A 113 -8.56 -10.05 -7.29
N PRO A 114 -9.38 -10.64 -8.18
CA PRO A 114 -10.34 -11.73 -7.95
C PRO A 114 -9.71 -13.12 -8.17
N PHE A 115 -9.89 -14.05 -7.22
CA PHE A 115 -9.23 -15.37 -7.27
C PHE A 115 -9.68 -16.23 -8.47
N LYS A 116 -10.97 -16.23 -8.81
CA LYS A 116 -11.51 -17.05 -9.92
C LYS A 116 -10.90 -16.67 -11.27
N ARG A 117 -10.74 -15.37 -11.53
CA ARG A 117 -10.12 -14.88 -12.75
C ARG A 117 -8.64 -15.29 -12.79
N GLN A 118 -7.91 -15.02 -11.71
CA GLN A 118 -6.49 -15.36 -11.60
C GLN A 118 -6.26 -16.88 -11.71
N ALA A 119 -7.18 -17.71 -11.22
CA ALA A 119 -7.13 -19.17 -11.39
C ALA A 119 -7.14 -19.58 -12.87
N ARG A 120 -8.05 -19.00 -13.66
CA ARG A 120 -8.14 -19.23 -15.11
C ARG A 120 -6.90 -18.72 -15.83
N GLN A 121 -6.43 -17.53 -15.46
CA GLN A 121 -5.23 -16.93 -16.06
C GLN A 121 -3.97 -17.75 -15.77
N LEU A 122 -3.83 -18.28 -14.54
CA LEU A 122 -2.75 -19.21 -14.19
C LEU A 122 -2.82 -20.49 -15.04
N ALA A 123 -4.02 -21.06 -15.18
CA ALA A 123 -4.21 -22.26 -16.01
C ALA A 123 -3.81 -22.02 -17.46
N SER A 124 -4.15 -20.85 -18.03
CA SER A 124 -3.71 -20.46 -19.37
C SER A 124 -2.19 -20.23 -19.45
N ALA A 125 -1.60 -19.52 -18.47
CA ALA A 125 -0.18 -19.21 -18.46
C ALA A 125 0.70 -20.48 -18.42
N ARG A 126 0.27 -21.52 -17.69
CA ARG A 126 0.97 -22.83 -17.64
C ARG A 126 1.01 -23.57 -18.98
N LEU A 127 0.21 -23.18 -19.97
CA LEU A 127 0.32 -23.72 -21.32
C LEU A 127 1.55 -23.20 -22.06
N ARG A 128 2.16 -22.10 -21.59
CA ARG A 128 3.34 -21.49 -22.22
C ARG A 128 4.64 -22.05 -21.63
N ASN A 129 5.58 -22.43 -22.49
CA ASN A 129 6.88 -23.00 -22.07
C ASN A 129 7.81 -21.99 -21.38
N ASP A 130 7.55 -20.70 -21.57
CA ASP A 130 8.35 -19.59 -21.05
C ASP A 130 7.86 -19.05 -19.69
N PHE A 131 6.79 -19.60 -19.14
CA PHE A 131 6.21 -19.16 -17.86
C PHE A 131 6.64 -20.06 -16.69
N GLN A 132 7.19 -19.44 -15.66
CA GLN A 132 7.54 -20.05 -14.38
C GLN A 132 6.99 -19.24 -13.21
N TYR A 133 6.80 -19.87 -12.06
CA TYR A 133 6.34 -19.16 -10.87
C TYR A 133 6.74 -19.85 -9.57
N VAL A 134 6.89 -19.02 -8.54
CA VAL A 134 7.17 -19.49 -7.17
C VAL A 134 6.09 -18.95 -6.26
N VAL A 135 5.55 -19.82 -5.40
CA VAL A 135 4.66 -19.43 -4.31
C VAL A 135 5.40 -19.56 -3.00
N VAL A 136 5.56 -18.43 -2.31
CA VAL A 136 6.17 -18.37 -0.98
C VAL A 136 5.04 -18.35 0.06
N ALA A 137 5.00 -19.39 0.88
CA ALA A 137 3.97 -19.54 1.91
C ALA A 137 4.48 -20.48 3.02
N PRO A 138 4.05 -20.30 4.29
CA PRO A 138 4.51 -21.14 5.40
C PRO A 138 4.05 -22.59 5.32
N ALA A 139 2.89 -22.83 4.70
CA ALA A 139 2.39 -24.16 4.41
C ALA A 139 2.21 -24.30 2.90
N LEU A 140 2.43 -25.53 2.39
CA LEU A 140 2.21 -25.86 0.98
C LEU A 140 0.77 -25.49 0.62
N PRO A 141 0.56 -24.50 -0.26
CA PRO A 141 -0.75 -24.20 -0.81
C PRO A 141 -1.24 -25.41 -1.64
N LEU A 142 -2.52 -25.49 -2.04
CA LEU A 142 -3.07 -26.68 -2.74
C LEU A 142 -2.09 -27.24 -3.79
N THR A 143 -2.06 -28.58 -3.93
CA THR A 143 -1.08 -29.34 -4.75
C THR A 143 -0.93 -28.86 -6.19
N THR A 144 -1.85 -28.03 -6.68
CA THR A 144 -1.77 -27.41 -8.00
C THR A 144 -0.54 -26.52 -8.19
N VAL A 145 0.12 -26.02 -7.13
CA VAL A 145 1.41 -25.30 -7.27
C VAL A 145 2.51 -26.22 -7.81
N MET A 146 2.48 -27.49 -7.45
CA MET A 146 3.42 -28.51 -7.93
C MET A 146 2.80 -29.35 -9.07
N ALA A 147 1.89 -28.75 -9.84
CA ALA A 147 1.26 -29.45 -10.97
C ALA A 147 2.24 -29.77 -12.11
N ASP A 148 3.35 -29.04 -12.20
CA ASP A 148 4.45 -29.27 -13.12
C ASP A 148 5.78 -28.74 -12.55
N ASP A 149 6.87 -28.96 -13.28
CA ASP A 149 8.23 -28.57 -12.86
C ASP A 149 8.52 -27.05 -12.97
N ARG A 150 7.55 -26.24 -13.40
CA ARG A 150 7.68 -24.77 -13.56
C ARG A 150 7.02 -24.00 -12.42
N GLY A 151 6.26 -24.69 -11.57
CA GLY A 151 5.66 -24.18 -10.35
C GLY A 151 6.37 -24.71 -9.11
N HIS A 152 6.88 -23.82 -8.28
CA HIS A 152 7.55 -24.21 -7.03
C HIS A 152 6.90 -23.60 -5.80
N TRP A 153 6.91 -24.35 -4.70
CA TRP A 153 6.60 -23.84 -3.38
C TRP A 153 7.90 -23.60 -2.62
N LEU A 154 8.02 -22.44 -1.98
CA LEU A 154 9.11 -22.12 -1.08
C LEU A 154 8.54 -21.86 0.33
N PRO A 155 8.83 -22.72 1.33
CA PRO A 155 8.42 -22.48 2.70
C PRO A 155 9.12 -21.25 3.29
N VAL A 156 8.39 -20.49 4.10
CA VAL A 156 8.91 -19.33 4.85
C VAL A 156 8.33 -19.36 6.27
N ILE A 157 9.05 -18.83 7.25
CA ILE A 157 8.53 -18.70 8.62
C ILE A 157 7.35 -17.70 8.62
N PRO A 158 6.19 -18.02 9.25
CA PRO A 158 5.06 -17.08 9.32
C PRO A 158 5.46 -15.70 9.84
N GLY A 159 5.08 -14.64 9.11
CA GLY A 159 5.35 -13.24 9.50
C GLY A 159 6.77 -12.73 9.19
N SER A 160 7.60 -13.54 8.53
CA SER A 160 8.98 -13.21 8.16
C SER A 160 9.18 -12.87 6.68
N ASP A 161 8.09 -12.67 5.92
CA ASP A 161 8.11 -12.32 4.49
C ASP A 161 8.98 -11.08 4.20
N SER A 162 8.98 -10.09 5.10
CA SER A 162 9.85 -8.91 5.01
C SER A 162 11.33 -9.26 5.08
N ALA A 163 11.72 -10.25 5.89
CA ALA A 163 13.11 -10.71 5.96
C ALA A 163 13.54 -11.38 4.65
N LEU A 164 12.68 -12.22 4.05
CA LEU A 164 12.95 -12.80 2.73
C LEU A 164 13.04 -11.71 1.64
N ALA A 165 12.10 -10.76 1.61
CA ALA A 165 12.11 -9.67 0.64
C ALA A 165 13.37 -8.80 0.77
N MET A 166 13.77 -8.43 1.99
CA MET A 166 15.00 -7.66 2.22
C MET A 166 16.27 -8.44 1.89
N ALA A 167 16.29 -9.76 2.11
CA ALA A 167 17.38 -10.63 1.67
C ALA A 167 17.52 -10.66 0.14
N MET A 168 16.39 -10.76 -0.58
CA MET A 168 16.38 -10.66 -2.04
C MET A 168 16.85 -9.28 -2.50
N ILE A 169 16.34 -8.20 -1.90
CA ILE A 169 16.77 -6.81 -2.22
C ILE A 169 18.28 -6.66 -2.05
N ARG A 170 18.82 -7.13 -0.91
CA ARG A 170 20.27 -7.14 -0.64
C ARG A 170 21.03 -7.85 -1.76
N TRP A 171 20.65 -9.09 -2.06
CA TRP A 171 21.29 -9.88 -3.11
C TRP A 171 21.22 -9.18 -4.48
N ILE A 172 20.06 -8.60 -4.84
CA ILE A 172 19.86 -7.87 -6.10
C ILE A 172 20.79 -6.66 -6.20
N ILE A 173 20.97 -5.92 -5.10
CA ILE A 173 21.86 -4.74 -5.04
C ILE A 173 23.32 -5.18 -5.15
N GLU A 174 23.75 -6.16 -4.35
CA GLU A 174 25.12 -6.68 -4.33
C GLU A 174 25.54 -7.24 -5.71
N ASN A 175 24.62 -7.91 -6.41
CA ASN A 175 24.86 -8.50 -7.73
C ASN A 175 24.51 -7.56 -8.89
N ARG A 176 24.14 -6.30 -8.62
CA ARG A 176 23.75 -5.30 -9.64
C ARG A 176 22.68 -5.79 -10.62
N ARG A 177 21.69 -6.53 -10.10
CA ARG A 177 20.59 -7.12 -10.87
C ARG A 177 19.33 -6.22 -10.93
N TYR A 178 19.44 -4.98 -10.45
CA TYR A 178 18.40 -3.95 -10.55
C TYR A 178 18.51 -3.17 -11.86
N THR A 179 17.41 -2.56 -12.30
CA THR A 179 17.36 -1.73 -13.52
C THR A 179 17.84 -0.30 -13.22
N ALA A 180 19.15 -0.10 -13.22
CA ALA A 180 19.80 1.16 -12.83
C ALA A 180 19.29 2.38 -13.62
N ASP A 181 19.16 2.25 -14.94
CA ASP A 181 18.71 3.34 -15.83
C ASP A 181 17.29 3.82 -15.50
N TYR A 182 16.39 2.89 -15.18
CA TYR A 182 15.03 3.20 -14.77
C TYR A 182 14.99 3.87 -13.39
N LEU A 183 15.74 3.33 -12.42
CA LEU A 183 15.81 3.88 -11.06
C LEU A 183 16.44 5.27 -11.04
N ALA A 184 17.31 5.60 -11.99
CA ALA A 184 17.95 6.90 -12.11
C ALA A 184 16.99 8.02 -12.56
N LEU A 185 15.75 7.73 -12.94
CA LEU A 185 14.78 8.72 -13.43
C LEU A 185 14.03 9.39 -12.26
N PRO A 186 14.34 10.66 -11.93
CA PRO A 186 13.86 11.28 -10.70
C PRO A 186 12.46 11.89 -10.81
N GLY A 187 11.84 11.90 -11.99
CA GLY A 187 10.61 12.65 -12.19
C GLY A 187 9.92 12.36 -13.51
N ALA A 188 8.71 12.91 -13.65
CA ALA A 188 7.86 12.69 -14.82
C ALA A 188 8.46 13.22 -16.13
N GLN A 189 9.30 14.25 -16.09
CA GLN A 189 9.99 14.75 -17.28
C GLN A 189 11.05 13.76 -17.76
N ALA A 190 11.93 13.29 -16.87
CA ALA A 190 12.92 12.27 -17.15
C ALA A 190 12.28 10.98 -17.68
N MET A 191 11.18 10.53 -17.05
CA MET A 191 10.38 9.39 -17.52
C MET A 191 9.96 9.54 -18.99
N ARG A 192 9.38 10.70 -19.35
CA ARG A 192 8.92 10.96 -20.73
C ARG A 192 10.07 10.99 -21.71
N GLN A 193 11.20 11.60 -21.35
CA GLN A 193 12.39 11.66 -22.19
C GLN A 193 13.00 10.28 -22.44
N ALA A 194 12.96 9.40 -21.43
CA ALA A 194 13.42 8.02 -21.52
C ALA A 194 12.38 7.04 -22.12
N ALA A 195 11.20 7.54 -22.54
CA ALA A 195 10.07 6.75 -23.03
C ALA A 195 9.57 5.65 -22.05
N GLU A 196 9.76 5.88 -20.75
CA GLU A 196 9.34 4.99 -19.67
C GLU A 196 7.87 5.17 -19.28
N LYS A 197 7.31 4.18 -18.55
CA LYS A 197 5.91 4.20 -18.08
C LYS A 197 5.75 4.65 -16.62
N SER A 198 6.85 4.70 -15.88
CA SER A 198 6.91 5.14 -14.48
C SER A 198 8.29 5.70 -14.16
N TRP A 199 8.44 6.28 -12.96
CA TRP A 199 9.70 6.81 -12.42
C TRP A 199 9.75 6.54 -10.92
N THR A 200 10.87 6.83 -10.27
CA THR A 200 11.05 6.55 -8.85
C THR A 200 11.69 7.71 -8.10
N ASN A 201 11.55 7.72 -6.78
CA ASN A 201 12.29 8.64 -5.91
C ASN A 201 13.66 8.08 -5.49
N ALA A 202 14.20 7.07 -6.18
CA ALA A 202 15.43 6.38 -5.79
C ALA A 202 16.66 7.32 -5.73
N THR A 203 16.67 8.41 -6.48
CA THR A 203 17.75 9.41 -6.49
C THR A 203 17.47 10.65 -5.65
N HIS A 204 16.26 10.77 -5.09
CA HIS A 204 15.86 11.93 -4.27
C HIS A 204 16.69 11.96 -3.00
N LEU A 205 17.21 13.14 -2.65
CA LEU A 205 18.01 13.32 -1.45
C LEU A 205 17.12 13.41 -0.22
N VAL A 206 17.47 12.67 0.82
CA VAL A 206 16.80 12.62 2.12
C VAL A 206 17.79 13.12 3.16
N ILE A 207 17.33 13.99 4.06
CA ILE A 207 18.12 14.47 5.21
C ILE A 207 18.14 13.36 6.27
N THR A 208 19.32 12.99 6.75
CA THR A 208 19.51 11.78 7.57
C THR A 208 20.02 12.03 8.98
N ASP A 209 20.49 13.23 9.31
CA ASP A 209 20.90 13.52 10.68
C ASP A 209 19.69 13.59 11.60
N ASP A 210 19.87 13.16 12.86
CA ASP A 210 18.86 13.19 13.91
C ASP A 210 18.55 14.62 14.43
N GLN A 211 18.85 15.65 13.64
CA GLN A 211 18.52 17.02 14.00
C GLN A 211 17.00 17.22 14.01
N VAL A 212 16.53 17.84 15.10
CA VAL A 212 15.11 17.97 15.40
C VAL A 212 14.40 18.71 14.28
N GLY A 213 13.46 18.03 13.62
CA GLY A 213 12.53 18.64 12.67
C GLY A 213 12.85 18.47 11.19
N LEU A 214 13.99 17.90 10.80
CA LEU A 214 14.35 17.67 9.38
C LEU A 214 14.64 16.20 9.03
N ALA A 215 15.03 15.38 10.01
CA ALA A 215 15.36 13.97 9.81
C ALA A 215 14.26 13.21 9.05
N GLY A 216 14.65 12.48 8.01
CA GLY A 216 13.75 11.65 7.19
C GLY A 216 12.93 12.42 6.14
N GLN A 217 13.07 13.74 6.04
CA GLN A 217 12.43 14.53 5.00
C GLN A 217 13.27 14.55 3.72
N HIS A 218 12.63 14.71 2.57
CA HIS A 218 13.35 15.04 1.35
C HIS A 218 14.03 16.41 1.51
N LEU A 219 15.29 16.51 1.12
CA LEU A 219 15.92 17.80 0.87
C LEU A 219 15.20 18.43 -0.33
N THR A 220 14.86 19.72 -0.23
CA THR A 220 14.13 20.46 -1.26
C THR A 220 14.84 21.76 -1.62
N LEU A 221 14.43 22.40 -2.72
CA LEU A 221 14.94 23.72 -3.09
C LEU A 221 14.69 24.77 -1.99
N ALA A 222 13.57 24.69 -1.27
CA ALA A 222 13.26 25.58 -0.13
C ALA A 222 14.28 25.48 1.02
N HIS A 223 14.95 24.34 1.18
CA HIS A 223 16.03 24.18 2.15
C HIS A 223 17.35 24.80 1.68
N LEU A 224 17.55 24.92 0.36
CA LEU A 224 18.78 25.43 -0.25
C LEU A 224 18.70 26.91 -0.63
N ASN A 225 17.49 27.44 -0.78
CA ASN A 225 17.19 28.82 -1.10
C ASN A 225 15.87 29.21 -0.43
N ALA A 226 15.86 30.33 0.32
CA ALA A 226 14.68 30.80 1.05
C ALA A 226 13.46 31.09 0.15
N GLU A 227 13.68 31.43 -1.12
CA GLU A 227 12.61 31.62 -2.12
C GLU A 227 12.32 30.35 -2.94
N GLY A 228 12.97 29.23 -2.61
CA GLY A 228 12.86 27.98 -3.32
C GLY A 228 11.51 27.28 -3.13
N ALA A 229 11.08 26.53 -4.14
CA ALA A 229 9.89 25.70 -4.04
C ALA A 229 10.12 24.49 -3.11
N SER A 230 9.04 23.91 -2.57
CA SER A 230 9.08 22.63 -1.86
C SER A 230 9.20 21.44 -2.85
N GLU A 231 10.22 21.51 -3.71
CA GLU A 231 10.53 20.51 -4.72
C GLU A 231 11.76 19.70 -4.29
N PRO A 232 11.69 18.35 -4.27
CA PRO A 232 12.84 17.50 -3.97
C PRO A 232 14.03 17.75 -4.91
N VAL A 233 15.24 17.59 -4.38
CA VAL A 233 16.48 17.70 -5.15
C VAL A 233 17.19 16.36 -5.30
N VAL A 234 18.05 16.29 -6.32
CA VAL A 234 18.89 15.12 -6.66
C VAL A 234 20.31 15.57 -6.98
N VAL A 235 21.26 14.63 -7.02
CA VAL A 235 22.59 14.88 -7.60
C VAL A 235 22.58 14.46 -9.06
N ASN A 236 22.92 15.36 -9.99
CA ASN A 236 23.03 15.06 -11.43
C ASN A 236 24.35 14.32 -11.77
N GLU A 237 24.55 13.97 -13.04
CA GLU A 237 25.77 13.27 -13.51
C GLU A 237 27.05 14.11 -13.39
N SER A 238 26.92 15.45 -13.40
CA SER A 238 28.04 16.39 -13.14
C SER A 238 28.40 16.50 -11.67
N GLY A 239 27.58 15.95 -10.78
CA GLY A 239 27.77 16.02 -9.33
C GLY A 239 27.11 17.23 -8.66
N ASP A 240 26.30 18.02 -9.38
CA ASP A 240 25.60 19.18 -8.83
C ASP A 240 24.28 18.78 -8.17
N VAL A 241 23.88 19.52 -7.13
CA VAL A 241 22.55 19.39 -6.52
C VAL A 241 21.56 20.22 -7.31
N VAL A 242 20.55 19.58 -7.91
CA VAL A 242 19.57 20.21 -8.80
C VAL A 242 18.15 19.76 -8.48
N ALA A 243 17.17 20.52 -8.97
CA ALA A 243 15.76 20.17 -8.89
C ALA A 243 15.45 18.82 -9.56
N ALA A 244 14.70 17.94 -8.90
CA ALA A 244 14.37 16.63 -9.43
C ALA A 244 13.57 16.69 -10.74
N SER A 245 12.68 17.67 -10.91
CA SER A 245 11.83 17.79 -12.09
C SER A 245 12.63 18.09 -13.36
N GLY A 246 13.73 18.85 -13.25
CA GLY A 246 14.58 19.26 -14.37
C GLY A 246 15.77 18.34 -14.64
N CYS A 247 15.99 17.32 -13.81
CA CYS A 247 17.12 16.42 -13.94
C CYS A 247 16.78 15.20 -14.81
N PRO A 248 17.49 14.96 -15.93
CA PRO A 248 17.23 13.77 -16.77
C PRO A 248 17.59 12.46 -16.07
N ARG A 249 18.68 12.46 -15.30
CA ARG A 249 19.21 11.28 -14.59
C ARG A 249 19.88 11.71 -13.29
N GLY A 250 19.46 11.12 -12.17
CA GLY A 250 20.05 11.34 -10.86
C GLY A 250 21.01 10.22 -10.44
N ALA A 251 21.95 10.53 -9.56
CA ALA A 251 22.87 9.55 -8.98
C ALA A 251 22.15 8.65 -7.96
N LEU A 252 22.29 7.33 -8.12
CA LEU A 252 21.67 6.34 -7.22
C LEU A 252 22.38 6.22 -5.88
N PHE A 253 23.70 6.35 -5.83
CA PHE A 253 24.49 6.22 -4.60
C PHE A 253 25.04 7.57 -4.21
N VAL A 254 24.38 8.22 -3.26
CA VAL A 254 24.79 9.52 -2.72
C VAL A 254 24.81 9.44 -1.21
N THR A 255 25.93 9.83 -0.62
CA THR A 255 26.06 10.24 0.78
C THR A 255 26.94 11.48 0.80
N ARG A 256 26.42 12.62 1.25
CA ARG A 256 27.15 13.90 1.25
C ARG A 256 26.76 14.74 2.46
N GLN A 257 27.69 15.53 2.97
CA GLN A 257 27.35 16.68 3.82
C GLN A 257 27.10 17.91 2.95
N LEU A 258 26.10 18.69 3.32
CA LEU A 258 25.74 19.96 2.70
C LEU A 258 25.53 21.00 3.80
N THR A 259 25.98 22.23 3.55
CA THR A 259 25.68 23.37 4.42
C THR A 259 24.47 24.11 3.87
N LEU A 260 23.41 24.23 4.68
CA LEU A 260 22.21 24.99 4.37
C LEU A 260 22.46 26.51 4.51
N PRO A 261 21.59 27.38 3.97
CA PRO A 261 21.77 28.84 4.01
C PRO A 261 21.85 29.45 5.41
N ASP A 262 21.28 28.79 6.41
CA ASP A 262 21.35 29.18 7.83
C ASP A 262 22.67 28.75 8.51
N GLY A 263 23.58 28.13 7.76
CA GLY A 263 24.86 27.62 8.25
C GLY A 263 24.79 26.20 8.81
N LEU A 264 23.61 25.57 8.83
CA LEU A 264 23.42 24.23 9.34
C LEU A 264 24.05 23.18 8.41
N SER A 265 24.91 22.32 8.94
CA SER A 265 25.44 21.17 8.18
C SER A 265 24.52 19.97 8.32
N VAL A 266 24.12 19.40 7.19
CA VAL A 266 23.26 18.21 7.10
C VAL A 266 23.88 17.13 6.21
N THR A 267 23.83 15.89 6.67
CA THR A 267 24.08 14.66 5.91
C THR A 267 22.84 14.28 5.12
N VAL A 268 23.00 14.24 3.80
CA VAL A 268 21.97 13.77 2.87
C VAL A 268 22.39 12.48 2.19
N LYS A 269 21.39 11.63 1.92
CA LYS A 269 21.56 10.39 1.17
C LYS A 269 20.47 10.24 0.12
N SER A 270 20.79 9.64 -1.02
CA SER A 270 19.77 9.25 -2.00
C SER A 270 18.86 8.14 -1.44
N GLY A 271 17.61 8.08 -1.89
CA GLY A 271 16.67 7.02 -1.48
C GLY A 271 17.21 5.60 -1.73
N PHE A 272 17.95 5.37 -2.81
CA PHE A 272 18.56 4.08 -3.12
C PHE A 272 19.76 3.74 -2.24
N GLN A 273 20.56 4.75 -1.83
CA GLN A 273 21.60 4.56 -0.83
C GLN A 273 20.99 4.13 0.51
N LEU A 274 19.89 4.78 0.93
CA LEU A 274 19.15 4.39 2.15
C LEU A 274 18.56 2.98 2.06
N LEU A 275 18.08 2.58 0.89
CA LEU A 275 17.59 1.22 0.66
C LEU A 275 18.73 0.21 0.80
N LYS A 276 19.89 0.47 0.18
CA LYS A 276 21.07 -0.38 0.29
C LYS A 276 21.50 -0.54 1.75
N GLU A 277 21.66 0.56 2.47
CA GLU A 277 22.03 0.53 3.89
C GLU A 277 21.01 -0.23 4.74
N SER A 278 19.71 -0.07 4.44
CA SER A 278 18.65 -0.79 5.13
C SER A 278 18.69 -2.29 4.86
N ALA A 279 18.97 -2.69 3.61
CA ALA A 279 19.15 -4.09 3.24
C ALA A 279 20.41 -4.69 3.86
N GLU A 280 21.47 -3.91 4.04
CA GLU A 280 22.74 -4.34 4.63
C GLU A 280 22.75 -4.38 6.17
N LYS A 281 21.68 -3.89 6.84
CA LYS A 281 21.55 -3.96 8.31
C LYS A 281 21.71 -5.37 8.88
N LEU A 282 21.30 -6.40 8.13
CA LEU A 282 21.49 -7.80 8.47
C LEU A 282 22.25 -8.51 7.35
N THR A 283 23.10 -9.47 7.73
CA THR A 283 23.77 -10.38 6.78
C THR A 283 22.76 -11.27 6.07
N LEU A 284 23.13 -11.83 4.90
CA LEU A 284 22.30 -12.80 4.20
C LEU A 284 21.97 -14.01 5.10
N ALA A 285 22.96 -14.50 5.86
CA ALA A 285 22.78 -15.54 6.88
C ALA A 285 21.76 -15.16 7.97
N GLN A 286 21.79 -13.92 8.48
CA GLN A 286 20.83 -13.44 9.48
C GLN A 286 19.41 -13.36 8.91
N TYR A 287 19.23 -12.88 7.67
CA TYR A 287 17.92 -12.93 7.02
C TYR A 287 17.46 -14.37 6.79
N SER A 288 18.35 -15.25 6.32
CA SER A 288 18.08 -16.67 6.11
C SER A 288 17.56 -17.32 7.39
N GLN A 289 18.22 -17.06 8.52
CA GLN A 289 17.79 -17.54 9.83
C GLN A 289 16.40 -17.00 10.21
N GLN A 290 16.14 -15.71 9.99
CA GLN A 290 14.85 -15.08 10.33
C GLN A 290 13.69 -15.58 9.48
N CYS A 291 13.92 -15.82 8.18
CA CYS A 291 12.87 -16.24 7.27
C CYS A 291 12.76 -17.76 7.11
N GLY A 292 13.75 -18.52 7.59
CA GLY A 292 13.81 -19.97 7.47
C GLY A 292 14.10 -20.47 6.05
N VAL A 293 14.54 -19.59 5.14
CA VAL A 293 14.92 -19.93 3.77
C VAL A 293 16.43 -19.97 3.69
N ALA A 294 17.02 -21.09 3.25
CA ALA A 294 18.46 -21.22 3.07
C ALA A 294 19.04 -20.19 2.09
N GLU A 295 20.27 -19.72 2.33
CA GLU A 295 20.91 -18.63 1.57
C GLU A 295 20.98 -18.92 0.06
N ASP A 296 21.27 -20.17 -0.31
CA ASP A 296 21.30 -20.64 -1.70
C ASP A 296 19.93 -20.52 -2.39
N LYS A 297 18.85 -20.83 -1.68
CA LYS A 297 17.47 -20.68 -2.17
C LYS A 297 17.06 -19.22 -2.29
N ILE A 298 17.50 -18.34 -1.37
CA ILE A 298 17.28 -16.90 -1.49
C ILE A 298 17.96 -16.36 -2.75
N ALA A 299 19.24 -16.72 -2.93
CA ALA A 299 20.02 -16.33 -4.10
C ALA A 299 19.37 -16.84 -5.40
N ALA A 300 18.99 -18.12 -5.45
CA ALA A 300 18.31 -18.72 -6.60
C ALA A 300 16.97 -18.04 -6.91
N LEU A 301 16.18 -17.69 -5.89
CA LEU A 301 14.91 -16.98 -6.06
C LEU A 301 15.13 -15.57 -6.61
N ALA A 302 16.10 -14.83 -6.09
CA ALA A 302 16.41 -13.47 -6.54
C ALA A 302 17.00 -13.46 -7.97
N ASP A 303 17.85 -14.43 -8.29
CA ASP A 303 18.37 -14.63 -9.63
C ASP A 303 17.26 -15.00 -10.63
N ALA A 304 16.42 -15.98 -10.30
CA ALA A 304 15.26 -16.36 -11.11
C ALA A 304 14.34 -15.16 -11.36
N PHE A 305 14.00 -14.41 -10.30
CA PHE A 305 13.17 -13.21 -10.41
C PHE A 305 13.77 -12.16 -11.34
N THR A 306 15.08 -11.90 -11.26
CA THR A 306 15.70 -10.83 -12.04
C THR A 306 16.15 -11.25 -13.45
N ARG A 307 16.30 -12.54 -13.73
CA ARG A 307 16.82 -13.03 -15.04
C ARG A 307 15.86 -12.74 -16.20
N HIS A 308 14.57 -12.63 -15.93
CA HIS A 308 13.55 -12.27 -16.93
C HIS A 308 13.42 -10.76 -17.16
N GLY A 309 14.31 -9.95 -16.56
CA GLY A 309 14.27 -8.50 -16.66
C GLY A 309 12.92 -7.94 -16.23
N ARG A 310 12.28 -7.17 -17.12
CA ARG A 310 11.01 -6.48 -16.84
C ARG A 310 9.76 -7.34 -17.05
N LYS A 311 9.93 -8.60 -17.49
CA LYS A 311 8.85 -9.59 -17.66
C LYS A 311 8.71 -10.55 -16.47
N ALA A 312 9.27 -10.19 -15.32
CA ALA A 312 8.97 -10.81 -14.05
C ALA A 312 7.96 -9.96 -13.27
N ALA A 313 7.25 -10.56 -12.32
CA ALA A 313 6.29 -9.87 -11.46
C ALA A 313 6.29 -10.45 -10.05
N VAL A 314 6.26 -9.58 -9.03
CA VAL A 314 5.97 -9.98 -7.65
C VAL A 314 4.56 -9.55 -7.28
N ILE A 315 3.79 -10.46 -6.68
CA ILE A 315 2.41 -10.24 -6.26
C ILE A 315 2.24 -10.71 -4.82
N THR A 316 1.48 -9.95 -4.02
CA THR A 316 1.09 -10.35 -2.67
C THR A 316 -0.38 -10.02 -2.40
N HIS A 317 -0.94 -10.56 -1.31
CA HIS A 317 -2.30 -10.28 -0.88
C HIS A 317 -2.52 -10.60 0.61
N GLY A 318 -3.15 -11.75 0.92
CA GLY A 318 -3.64 -12.09 2.26
C GLY A 318 -2.54 -12.44 3.27
N GLY A 319 -1.38 -12.92 2.82
CA GLY A 319 -0.24 -13.23 3.70
C GLY A 319 0.41 -12.00 4.33
N MET A 320 0.01 -10.80 3.91
CA MET A 320 0.45 -9.55 4.54
C MET A 320 -0.40 -9.17 5.76
N MET A 321 -1.36 -9.99 6.20
CA MET A 321 -2.28 -9.65 7.31
C MET A 321 -1.66 -9.94 8.69
N ALA A 322 -0.45 -9.40 8.93
CA ALA A 322 0.27 -9.45 10.19
C ALA A 322 0.48 -8.03 10.75
N GLY A 323 0.94 -7.91 12.00
CA GLY A 323 1.20 -6.60 12.64
C GLY A 323 2.21 -5.73 11.89
N ASN A 324 3.15 -6.34 11.16
CA ASN A 324 4.13 -5.70 10.29
C ASN A 324 3.71 -5.71 8.80
N GLY A 325 2.44 -5.95 8.51
CA GLY A 325 1.91 -6.19 7.16
C GLY A 325 2.14 -5.06 6.16
N PHE A 326 2.07 -3.80 6.63
CA PHE A 326 2.39 -2.63 5.82
C PHE A 326 3.81 -2.69 5.27
N TYR A 327 4.79 -2.93 6.16
CA TYR A 327 6.21 -2.98 5.81
C TYR A 327 6.52 -4.19 4.94
N SER A 328 5.92 -5.34 5.24
CA SER A 328 6.06 -6.55 4.41
C SER A 328 5.54 -6.32 2.99
N ALA A 329 4.35 -5.75 2.85
CA ALA A 329 3.79 -5.41 1.54
C ALA A 329 4.65 -4.39 0.79
N TRP A 330 5.14 -3.37 1.48
CA TRP A 330 6.01 -2.36 0.88
C TRP A 330 7.32 -2.97 0.37
N ALA A 331 8.00 -3.78 1.18
CA ALA A 331 9.26 -4.44 0.81
C ALA A 331 9.08 -5.43 -0.35
N VAL A 332 8.01 -6.22 -0.32
CA VAL A 332 7.68 -7.17 -1.40
C VAL A 332 7.37 -6.42 -2.70
N MET A 333 6.61 -5.32 -2.63
CA MET A 333 6.28 -4.54 -3.81
C MET A 333 7.49 -3.77 -4.37
N LEU A 334 8.45 -3.40 -3.52
CA LEU A 334 9.68 -2.74 -3.96
C LEU A 334 10.49 -3.58 -4.94
N LEU A 335 10.40 -4.92 -4.89
CA LEU A 335 11.03 -5.81 -5.87
C LEU A 335 10.58 -5.51 -7.31
N ASN A 336 9.30 -5.18 -7.52
CA ASN A 336 8.79 -4.75 -8.82
C ASN A 336 9.45 -3.44 -9.28
N ALA A 337 9.60 -2.48 -8.38
CA ALA A 337 10.26 -1.20 -8.67
C ALA A 337 11.75 -1.39 -9.00
N LEU A 338 12.46 -2.31 -8.32
CA LEU A 338 13.87 -2.59 -8.58
C LEU A 338 14.15 -3.10 -10.01
N ILE A 339 13.22 -3.88 -10.57
CA ILE A 339 13.31 -4.35 -11.97
C ILE A 339 12.53 -3.45 -12.95
N GLY A 340 11.92 -2.36 -12.46
CA GLY A 340 11.16 -1.41 -13.27
C GLY A 340 9.99 -2.02 -14.05
N ASN A 341 9.34 -3.09 -13.62
CA ASN A 341 8.31 -3.76 -14.42
C ASN A 341 6.92 -3.09 -14.41
N LEU A 342 6.79 -1.90 -13.80
CA LEU A 342 5.51 -1.23 -13.59
C LEU A 342 4.95 -0.70 -14.91
N SER A 343 3.68 -1.04 -15.19
CA SER A 343 2.93 -0.65 -16.39
C SER A 343 3.54 -1.09 -17.72
N LEU A 344 4.26 -2.22 -17.73
CA LEU A 344 4.84 -2.82 -18.92
C LEU A 344 4.24 -4.18 -19.24
N GLU A 345 4.32 -4.54 -20.52
CA GLU A 345 4.01 -5.88 -21.01
C GLU A 345 4.89 -6.92 -20.30
N GLY A 346 4.26 -7.99 -19.82
CA GLY A 346 4.88 -9.02 -18.99
C GLY A 346 5.23 -8.60 -17.55
N GLY A 347 5.07 -7.32 -17.23
CA GLY A 347 5.29 -6.77 -15.90
C GLY A 347 4.02 -6.77 -15.04
N VAL A 348 3.77 -5.66 -14.34
CA VAL A 348 2.58 -5.50 -13.49
C VAL A 348 1.81 -4.23 -13.82
N PHE A 349 0.49 -4.25 -13.67
CA PHE A 349 -0.39 -3.10 -13.91
C PHE A 349 -1.35 -2.86 -12.74
N VAL A 350 -1.77 -1.60 -12.56
CA VAL A 350 -2.71 -1.24 -11.49
C VAL A 350 -4.11 -1.76 -11.78
N GLY A 351 -4.68 -2.49 -10.82
CA GLY A 351 -6.04 -3.01 -10.90
C GLY A 351 -6.18 -4.26 -11.78
N GLY A 352 -7.42 -4.74 -11.89
CA GLY A 352 -7.78 -5.95 -12.65
C GLY A 352 -9.08 -5.80 -13.41
N GLY A 353 -9.44 -4.57 -13.79
CA GLY A 353 -10.78 -4.22 -14.27
C GLY A 353 -11.83 -4.30 -13.16
N LYS A 354 -12.96 -3.59 -13.35
CA LYS A 354 -14.14 -3.68 -12.49
C LYS A 354 -15.36 -3.75 -13.38
N PHE A 355 -16.28 -4.65 -13.05
CA PHE A 355 -17.61 -4.61 -13.63
C PHE A 355 -18.43 -3.53 -12.90
N ASN A 356 -18.89 -2.50 -13.59
CA ASN A 356 -19.83 -1.53 -13.03
C ASN A 356 -21.26 -1.84 -13.52
N GLY A 357 -22.07 -2.44 -12.65
CA GLY A 357 -23.49 -2.67 -12.91
C GLY A 357 -24.44 -1.77 -12.11
N ALA A 358 -23.91 -0.87 -11.27
CA ALA A 358 -24.70 -0.17 -10.27
C ALA A 358 -24.94 1.31 -10.60
N THR A 359 -23.94 1.98 -11.17
CA THR A 359 -24.08 3.37 -11.62
C THR A 359 -24.15 3.34 -13.14
N ASP A 360 -25.19 3.94 -13.71
CA ASP A 360 -25.46 3.97 -15.16
C ASP A 360 -25.64 2.59 -15.80
N GLY A 361 -26.21 1.64 -15.04
CA GLY A 361 -26.59 0.34 -15.56
C GLY A 361 -27.72 0.44 -16.60
N PRO A 362 -27.77 -0.46 -17.59
CA PRO A 362 -28.73 -0.38 -18.71
C PRO A 362 -30.21 -0.52 -18.29
N ARG A 363 -30.48 -0.96 -17.06
CA ARG A 363 -31.84 -1.16 -16.53
C ARG A 363 -32.15 -0.31 -15.28
N TYR A 364 -31.16 -0.03 -14.44
CA TYR A 364 -31.37 0.64 -13.16
C TYR A 364 -30.20 1.58 -12.84
N ASN A 365 -30.51 2.79 -12.37
CA ASN A 365 -29.53 3.70 -11.75
C ASN A 365 -29.60 3.55 -10.23
N LEU A 366 -28.67 2.76 -9.66
CA LEU A 366 -28.56 2.60 -8.21
C LEU A 366 -27.70 3.69 -7.55
N GLY A 367 -27.16 4.64 -8.32
CA GLY A 367 -26.36 5.77 -7.82
C GLY A 367 -27.20 6.93 -7.29
N SER A 368 -28.42 7.14 -7.79
CA SER A 368 -29.33 8.23 -7.38
C SER A 368 -30.74 7.74 -7.06
N PHE A 369 -31.45 8.45 -6.20
CA PHE A 369 -32.86 8.22 -5.85
C PHE A 369 -33.46 9.38 -5.06
N ALA A 370 -34.78 9.53 -5.11
CA ALA A 370 -35.51 10.50 -4.31
C ALA A 370 -35.28 10.25 -2.81
N GLY A 371 -34.98 11.30 -2.05
CA GLY A 371 -34.69 11.21 -0.62
C GLY A 371 -33.28 10.70 -0.28
N LYS A 372 -32.37 10.60 -1.27
CA LYS A 372 -30.96 10.27 -1.02
C LYS A 372 -30.33 11.24 -0.03
N VAL A 373 -29.77 10.72 1.05
CA VAL A 373 -28.99 11.48 2.04
C VAL A 373 -27.48 11.33 1.82
N LYS A 374 -26.73 12.32 2.32
CA LYS A 374 -25.27 12.29 2.40
C LYS A 374 -24.88 12.07 3.87
N PRO A 375 -24.14 10.99 4.21
CA PRO A 375 -23.66 10.78 5.57
C PRO A 375 -22.85 11.96 6.11
N LYS A 376 -23.02 12.28 7.39
CA LYS A 376 -22.34 13.40 8.08
C LYS A 376 -21.68 12.93 9.38
N GLY A 377 -20.80 13.77 9.93
CA GLY A 377 -20.09 13.51 11.18
C GLY A 377 -18.77 12.75 11.01
N LEU A 378 -18.19 12.33 12.12
CA LEU A 378 -17.00 11.51 12.20
C LEU A 378 -17.37 10.02 12.02
N SER A 379 -16.60 9.27 11.24
CA SER A 379 -16.72 7.80 11.25
C SER A 379 -16.19 7.29 12.59
N ILE A 380 -16.90 6.37 13.23
CA ILE A 380 -16.49 5.86 14.55
C ILE A 380 -15.12 5.16 14.49
N ALA A 381 -14.72 4.63 13.31
CA ALA A 381 -13.40 4.07 13.06
C ALA A 381 -12.29 5.11 12.80
N ARG A 382 -12.58 6.42 12.84
CA ARG A 382 -11.62 7.53 12.65
C ARG A 382 -10.74 7.38 11.39
N SER A 383 -11.30 6.72 10.38
CA SER A 383 -10.63 6.35 9.14
C SER A 383 -10.61 7.52 8.16
N LYS A 384 -9.51 7.67 7.41
CA LYS A 384 -9.27 8.78 6.46
C LYS A 384 -9.47 10.16 7.11
N THR A 385 -9.06 10.31 8.36
CA THR A 385 -9.14 11.59 9.08
C THR A 385 -7.90 11.75 9.95
N ALA A 386 -7.26 12.91 9.86
CA ALA A 386 -6.14 13.28 10.73
C ALA A 386 -6.67 13.72 12.10
N TYR A 387 -6.00 13.34 13.18
CA TYR A 387 -6.41 13.68 14.54
C TYR A 387 -6.48 15.20 14.76
N GLU A 388 -5.56 15.93 14.13
CA GLU A 388 -5.42 17.38 14.21
C GLU A 388 -6.65 18.12 13.65
N SER A 389 -7.45 17.46 12.82
CA SER A 389 -8.72 17.99 12.32
C SER A 389 -9.90 17.79 13.28
N SER A 390 -9.71 17.01 14.34
CA SER A 390 -10.76 16.62 15.28
C SER A 390 -11.17 17.75 16.23
N GLU A 391 -12.37 17.62 16.80
CA GLU A 391 -12.83 18.48 17.89
C GLU A 391 -11.97 18.30 19.14
N GLU A 392 -11.58 17.06 19.48
CA GLU A 392 -10.72 16.75 20.62
C GLU A 392 -9.40 17.53 20.57
N TYR A 393 -8.72 17.51 19.42
CA TYR A 393 -7.48 18.24 19.22
C TYR A 393 -7.67 19.75 19.43
N ARG A 394 -8.68 20.33 18.76
CA ARG A 394 -8.98 21.77 18.87
C ARG A 394 -9.33 22.17 20.30
N SER A 395 -10.12 21.38 21.01
CA SER A 395 -10.51 21.65 22.40
C SER A 395 -9.32 21.57 23.35
N LYS A 396 -8.45 20.56 23.23
CA LYS A 396 -7.23 20.46 24.04
C LYS A 396 -6.29 21.64 23.79
N ALA A 397 -6.04 21.96 22.52
CA ALA A 397 -5.20 23.09 22.13
C ALA A 397 -5.75 24.42 22.66
N ALA A 398 -7.05 24.67 22.52
CA ALA A 398 -7.69 25.87 23.03
C ALA A 398 -7.67 25.97 24.57
N ALA A 399 -7.67 24.83 25.27
CA ALA A 399 -7.55 24.77 26.72
C ALA A 399 -6.10 24.88 27.24
N GLY A 400 -5.11 25.07 26.35
CA GLY A 400 -3.70 25.16 26.72
C GLY A 400 -3.10 23.85 27.25
N VAL A 401 -3.79 22.72 27.05
CA VAL A 401 -3.27 21.39 27.40
C VAL A 401 -2.69 20.72 26.17
N SER A 402 -1.72 19.82 26.37
CA SER A 402 -1.15 19.03 25.26
C SER A 402 -2.27 18.33 24.48
N PRO A 403 -2.39 18.56 23.16
CA PRO A 403 -3.36 17.84 22.35
C PRO A 403 -3.03 16.34 22.25
N TYR A 404 -1.80 15.94 22.57
CA TYR A 404 -1.33 14.56 22.53
C TYR A 404 -1.17 13.93 23.94
N PRO A 405 -1.37 12.60 24.06
CA PRO A 405 -1.87 11.68 23.03
C PRO A 405 -3.38 11.85 22.76
N ALA A 406 -3.84 11.40 21.60
CA ALA A 406 -5.26 11.24 21.30
C ALA A 406 -5.87 10.15 22.21
N ARG A 407 -7.16 10.24 22.52
CA ARG A 407 -7.86 9.21 23.34
C ARG A 407 -7.99 7.86 22.65
N ALA A 408 -7.98 7.83 21.33
CA ALA A 408 -8.09 6.61 20.52
C ALA A 408 -7.21 6.72 19.27
N PRO A 409 -6.85 5.59 18.62
CA PRO A 409 -6.07 5.62 17.38
C PRO A 409 -6.82 6.32 16.24
N TRP A 410 -6.10 7.09 15.44
CA TRP A 410 -6.60 7.74 14.23
C TRP A 410 -5.89 7.18 13.00
N TYR A 411 -6.62 7.04 11.89
CA TYR A 411 -6.15 6.30 10.73
C TYR A 411 -6.23 7.18 9.47
N PRO A 412 -5.30 8.15 9.28
CA PRO A 412 -5.40 9.14 8.20
C PRO A 412 -5.27 8.53 6.80
N PHE A 413 -4.55 7.42 6.64
CA PHE A 413 -4.22 6.85 5.33
C PHE A 413 -5.11 5.68 4.90
N VAL A 414 -5.85 5.09 5.83
CA VAL A 414 -6.62 3.86 5.58
C VAL A 414 -8.11 4.06 5.84
N ALA A 415 -8.93 3.40 5.01
CA ALA A 415 -10.38 3.47 5.06
C ALA A 415 -10.98 2.17 5.62
N GLY A 416 -12.13 2.29 6.30
CA GLY A 416 -13.04 1.17 6.55
C GLY A 416 -12.54 0.15 7.57
N GLN A 417 -11.87 0.58 8.64
CA GLN A 417 -11.38 -0.30 9.70
C GLN A 417 -12.52 -0.96 10.49
N LEU A 418 -13.02 -2.11 10.03
CA LEU A 418 -14.16 -2.77 10.68
C LEU A 418 -13.87 -3.13 12.15
N THR A 419 -12.63 -3.54 12.48
CA THR A 419 -12.23 -3.86 13.85
C THR A 419 -12.44 -2.66 14.78
N GLU A 420 -12.10 -1.46 14.31
CA GLU A 420 -12.32 -0.21 15.06
C GLU A 420 -13.78 0.16 15.15
N LEU A 421 -14.62 -0.20 14.16
CA LEU A 421 -16.06 0.03 14.23
C LEU A 421 -16.73 -0.80 15.34
N LEU A 422 -16.16 -1.94 15.71
CA LEU A 422 -16.72 -2.86 16.71
C LEU A 422 -16.29 -2.53 18.14
N THR A 423 -15.14 -1.88 18.33
CA THR A 423 -14.54 -1.64 19.65
C THR A 423 -14.62 -0.20 20.13
N SER A 424 -15.12 0.73 19.30
CA SER A 424 -15.12 2.18 19.56
C SER A 424 -16.40 2.73 20.14
#